data_AF-A0A938N291-F1
#
_entry.id   AF-A0A938N291-F1
#
_cell.length_a   1.000
_cell.length_b   1.000
_cell.length_c   1.000
_cell.angle_alpha   90.00
_cell.angle_beta   90.00
_cell.angle_gamma   90.00
#
_symmetry.space_group_name_H-M   'P 1'
#
loop_
_entity.id
_entity.type
_entity.pdbx_description
1 polymer ?
#
loop_
_entity_poly.entity_id
_entity_poly.type
_entity_poly.pdbx_seq_one_letter_code
_entity_poly.pdbx_strand_id
1 'polypeptide(L)'
;MSSRRQFVRHSAAALLAFGLIVSLLPSFGAAPVPAQQREGNDRHNPADEDRGSTEFHVAVNGDDSNPGTRAAPLRTIQRVANLGLPGDTITVHEGVYRERVNPPRGGESDTK
;
A
#
# COMPACT_ATOMS: atom_id res chain seq x y z
N MET A 1 -42.81 -18.06 -24.01
CA MET A 1 -41.41 -17.60 -23.82
C MET A 1 -41.43 -16.26 -23.12
N SER A 2 -40.46 -16.02 -22.23
CA SER A 2 -40.29 -14.80 -21.44
C SER A 2 -41.23 -14.66 -20.23
N SER A 3 -40.70 -14.81 -19.02
CA SER A 3 -40.16 -13.62 -18.35
C SER A 3 -39.41 -14.00 -17.07
N ARG A 4 -38.44 -13.17 -16.76
CA ARG A 4 -37.29 -13.35 -15.87
C ARG A 4 -37.71 -13.54 -14.41
N ARG A 5 -37.13 -14.54 -13.74
CA ARG A 5 -37.25 -14.70 -12.28
C ARG A 5 -36.40 -13.65 -11.59
N GLN A 6 -37.06 -12.89 -10.73
CA GLN A 6 -36.54 -11.84 -9.85
C GLN A 6 -35.55 -12.43 -8.83
N PHE A 7 -34.46 -11.71 -8.56
CA PHE A 7 -33.79 -11.68 -7.25
C PHE A 7 -33.02 -10.36 -7.13
N VAL A 8 -33.74 -9.25 -6.99
CA VAL A 8 -33.15 -8.00 -6.51
C VAL A 8 -33.21 -8.03 -4.99
N ARG A 9 -32.09 -8.39 -4.37
CA ARG A 9 -31.89 -8.26 -2.92
C ARG A 9 -31.89 -6.76 -2.59
N HIS A 10 -33.03 -6.25 -2.16
CA HIS A 10 -33.11 -4.96 -1.50
C HIS A 10 -32.66 -5.16 -0.05
N SER A 11 -31.49 -4.64 0.30
CA SER A 11 -31.08 -4.52 1.69
C SER A 11 -30.54 -3.10 1.93
N ALA A 12 -31.38 -2.37 2.65
CA ALA A 12 -31.21 -1.16 3.45
C ALA A 12 -29.82 -0.51 3.59
N ALA A 13 -29.81 0.83 3.46
CA ALA A 13 -29.22 1.77 4.41
C ALA A 13 -29.64 3.20 3.97
N ALA A 14 -30.66 3.78 4.61
CA ALA A 14 -30.51 4.75 5.69
C ALA A 14 -30.00 6.12 5.19
N LEU A 15 -30.96 7.02 4.97
CA LEU A 15 -30.82 8.48 4.83
C LEU A 15 -30.10 9.06 6.06
N LEU A 16 -29.22 10.04 5.86
CA LEU A 16 -29.15 11.25 6.70
C LEU A 16 -28.33 12.33 5.97
N ALA A 17 -29.04 13.35 5.49
CA ALA A 17 -28.48 14.64 5.11
C ALA A 17 -28.40 15.53 6.37
N PHE A 18 -27.32 16.31 6.53
CA PHE A 18 -27.26 17.71 7.00
C PHE A 18 -25.89 18.04 7.61
N GLY A 19 -25.32 19.19 7.24
CA GLY A 19 -24.33 19.89 8.09
C GLY A 19 -23.12 20.44 7.38
N LEU A 20 -23.28 21.57 6.68
CA LEU A 20 -22.17 22.44 6.27
C LEU A 20 -21.77 23.29 7.48
N ILE A 21 -20.54 23.14 7.97
CA ILE A 21 -19.91 24.09 8.90
C ILE A 21 -18.58 24.53 8.29
N VAL A 22 -18.62 25.72 7.68
CA VAL A 22 -17.43 26.51 7.38
C VAL A 22 -16.94 27.07 8.71
N SER A 23 -15.77 26.64 9.16
CA SER A 23 -15.05 27.29 10.27
C SER A 23 -13.68 27.76 9.78
N LEU A 24 -13.60 29.08 9.62
CA LEU A 24 -12.40 29.83 9.30
C LEU A 24 -11.56 29.96 10.58
N LEU A 25 -10.35 29.40 10.58
CA LEU A 25 -9.31 29.74 11.56
C LEU A 25 -8.19 30.54 10.86
N PRO A 26 -7.63 31.59 11.49
CA PRO A 26 -6.63 32.44 10.88
C PRO A 26 -5.26 31.75 10.77
N SER A 27 -4.57 32.13 9.71
CA SER A 27 -3.21 31.79 9.32
C SER A 27 -2.19 31.98 10.44
N PHE A 28 -1.56 30.89 10.89
CA PHE A 28 -0.26 30.96 11.54
C PHE A 28 0.82 31.04 10.45
N GLY A 29 1.45 32.22 10.37
CA GLY A 29 2.66 32.42 9.59
C GLY A 29 3.80 31.59 10.17
N ALA A 30 4.13 30.49 9.50
CA ALA A 30 5.46 29.92 9.53
C ALA A 30 6.11 30.30 8.21
N ALA A 31 7.07 31.25 8.25
CA ALA A 31 7.97 31.41 7.12
C ALA A 31 8.62 30.04 6.87
N PRO A 32 8.62 29.52 5.62
CA PRO A 32 9.40 28.34 5.33
C PRO A 32 10.84 28.68 5.65
N VAL A 33 11.40 28.01 6.66
CA VAL A 33 12.85 27.96 6.85
C VAL A 33 13.40 27.58 5.48
N PRO A 34 14.29 28.37 4.85
CA PRO A 34 14.93 27.92 3.64
C PRO A 34 15.66 26.65 4.04
N ALA A 35 15.14 25.51 3.61
CA ALA A 35 15.88 24.27 3.64
C ALA A 35 17.15 24.61 2.87
N GLN A 36 18.25 24.79 3.60
CA GLN A 36 19.57 24.76 3.03
C GLN A 36 19.58 23.46 2.23
N GLN A 37 19.50 23.59 0.91
CA GLN A 37 19.88 22.54 -0.02
C GLN A 37 21.30 22.21 0.39
N ARG A 38 21.44 21.22 1.28
CA ARG A 38 22.64 20.44 1.36
C ARG A 38 22.68 19.82 -0.02
N GLU A 39 23.41 20.48 -0.92
CA GLU A 39 23.99 19.85 -2.10
C GLU A 39 24.95 18.78 -1.56
N GLY A 40 24.35 17.72 -1.01
CA GLY A 40 24.96 16.42 -1.00
C GLY A 40 25.27 16.17 -2.44
N ASN A 41 26.55 15.95 -2.72
CA ASN A 41 27.01 15.47 -4.01
C ASN A 41 26.53 14.01 -4.12
N ASP A 42 25.21 13.85 -4.17
CA ASP A 42 24.50 12.60 -4.26
C ASP A 42 24.77 12.16 -5.68
N ARG A 43 25.65 11.17 -5.80
CA ARG A 43 25.82 10.41 -7.04
C ARG A 43 24.57 9.59 -7.22
N HIS A 44 23.43 10.28 -7.40
CA HIS A 44 22.15 9.71 -7.69
C HIS A 44 22.36 8.89 -8.96
N ASN A 45 22.44 7.58 -8.78
CA ASN A 45 22.58 6.66 -9.87
C ASN A 45 21.18 6.55 -10.48
N PRO A 46 20.97 7.02 -11.73
CA PRO A 46 19.64 7.05 -12.34
C PRO A 46 19.04 5.65 -12.55
N ALA A 47 19.77 4.58 -12.23
CA ALA A 47 19.24 3.23 -12.18
C ALA A 47 18.42 2.93 -10.90
N ASP A 48 18.49 3.80 -9.89
CA ASP A 48 17.90 3.55 -8.56
C ASP A 48 16.48 4.14 -8.40
N GLU A 49 16.01 4.98 -9.35
CA GLU A 49 14.79 5.80 -9.16
C GLU A 49 13.55 5.44 -10.03
N ASP A 50 13.59 4.50 -10.97
CA ASP A 50 12.52 4.36 -11.99
C ASP A 50 11.68 3.06 -11.94
N ARG A 51 11.65 2.36 -10.80
CA ARG A 51 10.62 1.33 -10.54
C ARG A 51 9.91 1.68 -9.25
N GLY A 52 8.92 2.56 -9.33
CA GLY A 52 8.17 3.02 -8.16
C GLY A 52 7.81 1.89 -7.19
N SER A 53 7.80 2.22 -5.90
CA SER A 53 7.50 1.29 -4.80
C SER A 53 6.20 0.52 -5.09
N THR A 54 6.26 -0.81 -5.08
CA THR A 54 5.11 -1.68 -5.30
C THR A 54 4.51 -2.12 -3.96
N GLU A 55 3.18 -2.15 -3.87
CA GLU A 55 2.48 -2.72 -2.72
C GLU A 55 2.08 -4.18 -3.00
N PHE A 56 2.44 -5.08 -2.09
CA PHE A 56 2.07 -6.49 -2.11
C PHE A 56 1.17 -6.85 -0.94
N HIS A 57 0.23 -7.77 -1.16
CA HIS A 57 -0.68 -8.30 -0.14
C HIS A 57 -0.47 -9.79 0.07
N VAL A 58 -0.44 -10.22 1.34
CA VAL A 58 -0.32 -11.61 1.75
C VAL A 58 -1.51 -11.99 2.62
N ALA A 59 -2.22 -13.06 2.27
CA ALA A 59 -3.36 -13.56 3.03
C ALA A 59 -3.27 -15.08 3.21
N VAL A 60 -3.71 -15.61 4.36
CA VAL A 60 -3.71 -17.06 4.63
C VAL A 60 -4.51 -17.86 3.59
N ASN A 61 -5.55 -17.25 3.01
CA ASN A 61 -6.39 -17.83 1.96
C ASN A 61 -5.94 -17.46 0.52
N GLY A 62 -4.75 -16.85 0.38
CA GLY A 62 -4.17 -16.48 -0.92
C GLY A 62 -3.54 -17.67 -1.66
N ASP A 63 -2.87 -17.37 -2.78
CA ASP A 63 -2.14 -18.35 -3.60
C ASP A 63 -0.82 -17.72 -4.08
N ASP A 64 0.29 -18.47 -4.06
CA ASP A 64 1.62 -17.96 -4.45
C ASP A 64 1.80 -17.77 -5.96
N SER A 65 0.83 -18.24 -6.75
CA SER A 65 0.69 -17.99 -8.18
C SER A 65 0.00 -16.65 -8.46
N ASN A 66 -0.61 -16.03 -7.45
CA ASN A 66 -1.24 -14.73 -7.59
C ASN A 66 -0.20 -13.61 -7.77
N PRO A 67 -0.59 -12.47 -8.38
CA PRO A 67 0.30 -11.32 -8.53
C PRO A 67 0.60 -10.57 -7.22
N GLY A 68 -0.12 -10.88 -6.13
CA GLY A 68 0.06 -10.22 -4.83
C GLY A 68 -0.66 -8.88 -4.70
N THR A 69 -1.72 -8.65 -5.46
CA THR A 69 -2.58 -7.48 -5.30
C THR A 69 -3.59 -7.71 -4.18
N ARG A 70 -4.26 -6.65 -3.72
CA ARG A 70 -5.31 -6.77 -2.69
C ARG A 70 -6.46 -7.72 -3.09
N ALA A 71 -6.77 -7.80 -4.38
CA ALA A 71 -7.82 -8.67 -4.91
C ALA A 71 -7.36 -10.12 -5.11
N ALA A 72 -6.06 -10.32 -5.32
CA ALA A 72 -5.44 -11.63 -5.51
C ALA A 72 -4.13 -11.67 -4.70
N PRO A 73 -4.24 -11.88 -3.37
CA PRO A 73 -3.08 -11.85 -2.48
C PRO A 73 -2.25 -13.13 -2.61
N LEU A 74 -0.96 -13.00 -2.29
CA LEU A 74 -0.04 -14.13 -2.13
C LEU A 74 -0.38 -14.92 -0.85
N ARG A 75 0.07 -16.16 -0.77
CA ARG A 75 -0.19 -17.00 0.42
C ARG A 75 0.92 -16.90 1.45
N THR A 76 2.17 -16.87 0.99
CA THR A 76 3.35 -16.96 1.87
C THR A 76 4.13 -15.65 1.94
N ILE A 77 4.67 -15.37 3.12
CA ILE A 77 5.54 -14.21 3.37
C ILE A 77 6.87 -14.41 2.62
N GLN A 78 7.37 -15.65 2.53
CA GLN A 78 8.59 -15.91 1.76
C GLN A 78 8.43 -15.61 0.27
N ARG A 79 7.27 -15.92 -0.32
CA ARG A 79 7.03 -15.64 -1.74
C ARG A 79 7.11 -14.15 -2.04
N VAL A 80 6.47 -13.32 -1.24
CA VAL A 80 6.56 -11.87 -1.40
C VAL A 80 7.97 -11.34 -1.10
N ALA A 81 8.66 -11.87 -0.09
CA ALA A 81 10.04 -11.47 0.22
C ALA A 81 11.01 -11.78 -0.94
N ASN A 82 10.75 -12.85 -1.71
CA ASN A 82 11.51 -13.17 -2.91
C ASN A 82 11.22 -12.19 -4.06
N LEU A 83 10.01 -11.66 -4.15
CA LEU A 83 9.61 -10.72 -5.21
C LEU A 83 10.05 -9.29 -4.90
N GLY A 84 9.87 -8.88 -3.64
CA GLY A 84 10.10 -7.52 -3.16
C GLY A 84 11.51 -7.01 -3.42
N LEU A 85 11.56 -5.75 -3.82
CA LEU A 85 12.74 -4.92 -3.95
C LEU A 85 12.82 -3.92 -2.77
N PRO A 86 14.00 -3.32 -2.54
CA PRO A 86 14.11 -2.18 -1.63
C PRO A 86 13.09 -1.09 -1.99
N GLY A 87 12.37 -0.58 -0.98
CA GLY A 87 11.33 0.42 -1.17
C GLY A 87 9.91 -0.14 -1.38
N ASP A 88 9.75 -1.45 -1.62
CA ASP A 88 8.43 -2.07 -1.72
C ASP A 88 7.75 -2.20 -0.34
N THR A 89 6.41 -2.16 -0.34
CA THR A 89 5.59 -2.30 0.87
C THR A 89 4.85 -3.63 0.86
N ILE A 90 4.87 -4.35 1.98
CA ILE A 90 4.22 -5.66 2.12
C ILE A 90 3.15 -5.58 3.22
N THR A 91 1.89 -5.71 2.82
CA THR A 91 0.72 -5.76 3.70
C THR A 91 0.34 -7.22 4.00
N VAL A 92 0.53 -7.65 5.25
CA VAL A 92 0.16 -8.99 5.71
C VAL A 92 -1.21 -8.92 6.38
N HIS A 93 -2.19 -9.66 5.85
CA HIS A 93 -3.53 -9.77 6.42
C HIS A 93 -3.53 -10.61 7.70
N GLU A 94 -4.60 -10.49 8.48
CA GLU A 94 -4.74 -11.25 9.72
C GLU A 94 -4.68 -12.77 9.48
N GLY A 95 -3.99 -13.47 10.37
CA GLY A 95 -3.91 -14.92 10.32
C GLY A 95 -2.60 -15.48 10.89
N VAL A 96 -2.49 -16.80 10.88
CA VAL A 96 -1.31 -17.51 11.40
C VAL A 96 -0.50 -18.06 10.23
N TYR A 97 0.71 -17.54 10.06
CA TYR A 97 1.65 -17.95 9.02
C TYR A 97 2.73 -18.84 9.64
N ARG A 98 2.64 -20.15 9.40
CA ARG A 98 3.59 -21.14 9.94
C ARG A 98 4.68 -21.41 8.91
N GLU A 99 5.60 -20.46 8.78
CA GLU A 99 6.72 -20.55 7.82
C GLU A 99 8.04 -20.04 8.43
N ARG A 100 9.15 -20.29 7.73
CA ARG A 100 10.44 -19.66 8.00
C ARG A 100 10.70 -18.62 6.92
N VAL A 101 10.98 -17.39 7.33
CA VAL A 101 11.25 -16.28 6.42
C VAL A 101 12.75 -16.01 6.38
N ASN A 102 13.31 -16.03 5.17
CA ASN A 102 14.70 -15.70 4.84
C ASN A 102 14.70 -14.73 3.66
N PRO A 103 14.60 -13.41 3.92
CA PRO A 103 14.57 -12.40 2.86
C PRO A 103 15.89 -12.43 2.08
N PRO A 104 15.88 -12.63 0.74
CA PRO A 104 17.11 -12.68 -0.05
C PRO A 104 17.76 -11.29 -0.23
N ARG A 105 17.01 -10.23 0.06
CA ARG A 105 17.42 -8.83 -0.10
C ARG A 105 17.18 -8.09 1.20
N GLY A 106 18.22 -7.43 1.71
CA GLY A 106 18.12 -6.52 2.85
C GLY A 106 17.77 -5.10 2.38
N GLY A 107 17.26 -4.27 3.30
CA GLY A 107 17.10 -2.84 3.02
C GLY A 107 18.46 -2.16 2.89
N GLU A 108 18.59 -1.24 1.93
CA GLU A 108 19.66 -0.26 1.94
C GLU A 108 19.37 0.75 3.06
N SER A 109 20.37 1.09 3.87
CA SER A 109 20.18 2.05 4.96
C SER A 109 19.93 3.45 4.39
N ASP A 110 18.98 4.18 4.95
CA ASP A 110 18.70 5.60 4.59
C ASP A 110 19.88 6.54 4.89
N THR A 111 20.91 6.05 5.58
CA THR A 111 22.11 6.80 5.97
C THR A 111 23.36 6.21 5.33
N LYS A 112 24.00 6.98 4.43
CA LYS A 112 25.37 6.77 3.95
C LYS A 112 26.30 7.84 4.51
#